data_AF-A0A2V9P344-F1
#
_entry.id   AF-A0A2V9P344-F1
#
_cell.length_a   1.000
_cell.length_b   1.000
_cell.length_c   1.000
_cell.angle_alpha   90.00
_cell.angle_beta   90.00
_cell.angle_gamma   90.00
#
_symmetry.space_group_name_H-M   'P 1'
#
loop_
_entity.id
_entity.type
_entity.pdbx_description
1 polymer ?
#
loop_
_entity_poly.entity_id
_entity_poly.type
_entity_poly.pdbx_seq_one_letter_code
_entity_poly.pdbx_strand_id
1 'polypeptide(L)'
;MRKLISVPCIALVGLILISSSGCTRTEAKPPAQQALPVKVVSIDLSPVPRQDEYVATIKSRRSASIQPQVDGALIRILVKSGDHVRAGQVLTSIDPLKQQATVDQQRSTEQQ
;
A
#
# COMPACT_ATOMS: atom_id res chain seq x y z
N MET A 1 101.98 68.42 -21.32
CA MET A 1 102.18 68.95 -19.95
C MET A 1 100.97 68.53 -19.12
N ARG A 2 101.01 67.32 -18.54
CA ARG A 2 101.18 67.03 -17.11
C ARG A 2 100.05 67.57 -16.20
N LYS A 3 99.26 66.61 -15.68
CA LYS A 3 98.48 66.54 -14.41
C LYS A 3 97.03 67.08 -14.48
N LEU A 4 95.97 66.26 -14.30
CA LEU A 4 95.45 65.48 -13.14
C LEU A 4 94.39 66.29 -12.35
N ILE A 5 93.39 65.58 -11.76
CA ILE A 5 92.33 66.01 -10.80
C ILE A 5 90.96 66.20 -11.51
N SER A 6 89.82 65.61 -11.13
CA SER A 6 89.31 64.77 -10.02
C SER A 6 87.94 64.24 -10.50
N VAL A 7 87.49 62.98 -10.39
CA VAL A 7 87.31 62.02 -9.26
C VAL A 7 86.06 62.20 -8.34
N PRO A 8 85.02 63.04 -8.62
CA PRO A 8 83.74 62.93 -7.90
C PRO A 8 82.59 62.30 -8.72
N CYS A 9 82.72 62.14 -10.04
CA CYS A 9 81.61 61.67 -10.90
C CYS A 9 81.35 60.15 -10.87
N ILE A 10 82.33 59.32 -10.47
CA ILE A 10 82.19 57.86 -10.55
C ILE A 10 81.45 57.28 -9.33
N ALA A 11 81.45 57.99 -8.19
CA ALA A 11 80.77 57.52 -6.98
C ALA A 11 79.23 57.67 -7.05
N LEU A 12 78.71 58.62 -7.84
CA LEU A 12 77.27 58.87 -7.94
C LEU A 12 76.54 57.87 -8.86
N VAL A 13 77.23 57.33 -9.87
CA VAL A 13 76.65 56.38 -10.84
C VAL A 13 76.53 54.97 -10.25
N GLY A 14 77.41 54.59 -9.32
CA GLY A 14 77.37 53.27 -8.68
C GLY A 14 76.17 53.07 -7.73
N LEU A 15 75.66 54.14 -7.13
CA LEU A 15 74.56 54.06 -6.15
C LEU A 15 73.17 53.90 -6.82
N ILE A 16 73.03 54.31 -8.09
CA ILE A 16 71.75 54.27 -8.83
C ILE A 16 71.47 52.88 -9.44
N LEU A 17 72.50 52.07 -9.68
CA LEU A 17 72.36 50.73 -10.30
C LEU A 17 71.95 49.62 -9.31
N ILE A 18 72.02 49.87 -8.00
CA ILE A 18 71.71 48.86 -6.96
C ILE A 18 70.21 48.88 -6.59
N SER A 19 69.47 49.92 -6.98
CA SER A 19 68.04 50.08 -6.64
C SER A 19 67.07 49.38 -7.60
N SER A 20 67.54 48.71 -8.65
CA SER A 20 66.68 48.07 -9.67
C SER A 20 66.55 46.54 -9.56
N SER A 21 66.89 45.94 -8.43
CA SER A 21 66.56 44.53 -8.15
C SER A 21 65.11 44.40 -7.69
N GLY A 22 64.18 44.44 -8.65
CA GLY A 22 62.77 44.12 -8.46
C GLY A 22 62.56 42.59 -8.31
N CYS A 23 61.94 42.19 -7.21
CA CYS A 23 61.48 40.81 -6.97
C CYS A 23 60.36 40.42 -7.95
N THR A 24 60.60 39.46 -8.83
CA THR A 24 59.55 38.75 -9.57
C THR A 24 58.93 37.68 -8.68
N ARG A 25 57.68 37.88 -8.23
CA ARG A 25 56.91 36.88 -7.47
C ARG A 25 56.09 36.04 -8.46
N THR A 26 56.43 34.76 -8.59
CA THR A 26 55.60 33.77 -9.29
C THR A 26 54.50 33.34 -8.33
N GLU A 27 53.23 33.60 -8.67
CA GLU A 27 52.09 33.06 -7.92
C GLU A 27 51.95 31.56 -8.22
N ALA A 28 52.11 30.74 -7.18
CA ALA A 28 51.81 29.32 -7.22
C ALA A 28 50.29 29.12 -7.16
N LYS A 29 49.73 28.36 -8.11
CA LYS A 29 48.31 28.00 -8.13
C LYS A 29 47.96 27.16 -6.88
N PRO A 30 46.83 27.44 -6.19
CA PRO A 30 46.44 26.68 -5.01
C PRO A 30 46.31 25.17 -5.30
N PRO A 31 46.71 24.29 -4.37
CA PRO A 31 46.53 22.85 -4.55
C PRO A 31 45.03 22.54 -4.68
N ALA A 32 44.70 21.69 -5.64
CA ALA A 32 43.32 21.24 -5.85
C ALA A 32 42.81 20.54 -4.58
N GLN A 33 41.62 20.93 -4.12
CA GLN A 33 40.98 20.31 -2.96
C GLN A 33 40.68 18.83 -3.25
N GLN A 34 41.11 17.96 -2.35
CA GLN A 34 40.85 16.52 -2.46
C GLN A 34 39.39 16.24 -2.09
N ALA A 35 38.71 15.46 -2.93
CA ALA A 35 37.31 15.08 -2.69
C ALA A 35 37.21 14.20 -1.43
N LEU A 36 36.34 14.60 -0.50
CA LEU A 36 36.06 13.85 0.73
C LEU A 36 35.17 12.64 0.38
N PRO A 37 35.58 11.41 0.70
CA PRO A 37 34.77 10.24 0.42
C PRO A 37 33.51 10.25 1.28
N VAL A 38 32.35 10.15 0.62
CA VAL A 38 31.04 10.06 1.27
C VAL A 38 30.45 8.67 1.03
N LYS A 39 29.70 8.18 2.01
CA LYS A 39 28.98 6.91 1.90
C LYS A 39 27.71 7.13 1.09
N VAL A 40 27.61 6.47 -0.05
CA VAL A 40 26.40 6.46 -0.88
C VAL A 40 25.75 5.08 -0.87
N VAL A 41 24.44 5.05 -1.06
CA VAL A 41 23.66 3.83 -1.25
C VAL A 41 22.82 4.02 -2.50
N SER A 42 22.88 3.06 -3.42
CA SER A 42 22.06 3.03 -4.62
C SER A 42 20.65 2.57 -4.25
N ILE A 43 19.63 3.30 -4.71
CA ILE A 43 18.22 2.98 -4.48
C ILE A 43 17.62 2.55 -5.81
N ASP A 44 17.07 1.34 -5.83
CA ASP A 44 16.30 0.84 -6.96
C ASP A 44 14.80 0.91 -6.65
N LEU A 45 14.00 1.30 -7.65
CA LEU A 45 12.56 1.39 -7.53
C LEU A 45 11.93 0.00 -7.74
N SER A 46 11.25 -0.50 -6.72
CA SER A 46 10.43 -1.71 -6.80
C SER A 46 8.96 -1.36 -6.52
N PRO A 47 8.00 -1.90 -7.29
CA PRO A 47 6.59 -1.74 -6.99
C PRO A 47 6.25 -2.33 -5.61
N VAL A 48 5.66 -1.51 -4.74
CA VAL A 48 5.16 -1.95 -3.43
C VAL A 48 3.65 -2.18 -3.52
N PRO A 49 3.16 -3.43 -3.41
CA PRO A 49 1.74 -3.69 -3.41
C PRO A 49 1.11 -3.12 -2.13
N ARG A 50 0.03 -2.35 -2.28
CA ARG A 50 -0.82 -1.91 -1.17
C ARG A 50 -2.01 -2.86 -1.07
N GLN A 51 -2.20 -3.48 0.08
CA GLN A 51 -3.30 -4.39 0.36
C GLN A 51 -4.06 -3.89 1.57
N ASP A 52 -5.38 -4.01 1.51
CA ASP A 52 -6.29 -3.69 2.60
C ASP A 52 -6.92 -4.99 3.10
N GLU A 53 -6.93 -5.19 4.41
CA GLU A 53 -7.50 -6.37 5.05
C GLU A 53 -8.83 -6.02 5.72
N TYR A 54 -9.85 -6.84 5.46
CA TYR A 54 -11.19 -6.62 5.98
C TYR A 54 -11.74 -7.88 6.63
N VAL A 55 -12.41 -7.70 7.76
CA VAL A 55 -13.18 -8.76 8.41
C VAL A 55 -14.59 -8.77 7.84
N ALA A 56 -15.04 -9.95 7.38
CA ALA A 56 -16.39 -10.14 6.86
C ALA A 56 -17.03 -11.41 7.43
N THR A 57 -18.35 -11.36 7.60
CA THR A 57 -19.14 -12.52 8.02
C THR A 57 -19.87 -13.08 6.81
N ILE A 58 -19.60 -14.35 6.48
CA ILE A 58 -20.33 -15.04 5.41
C ILE A 58 -21.70 -15.48 5.92
N LYS A 59 -22.74 -15.23 5.13
CA LYS A 59 -24.12 -15.68 5.40
C LYS A 59 -24.65 -16.49 4.22
N SER A 60 -25.65 -17.32 4.49
CA SER A 60 -26.33 -18.08 3.44
C SER A 60 -26.97 -17.14 2.42
N ARG A 61 -26.75 -17.42 1.12
CA ARG A 61 -27.40 -16.68 0.02
C ARG A 61 -28.92 -16.83 0.02
N ARG A 62 -29.41 -17.98 0.49
CA ARG A 62 -30.84 -18.30 0.58
C ARG A 62 -31.09 -19.03 1.89
N SER A 63 -31.98 -18.49 2.70
CA SER A 63 -32.42 -19.10 3.95
C SER A 63 -33.94 -19.08 3.96
N ALA A 64 -34.56 -20.19 4.34
CA ALA A 64 -36.01 -20.32 4.48
C ALA A 64 -36.31 -20.87 5.86
N SER A 65 -37.21 -20.21 6.58
CA SER A 65 -37.77 -20.70 7.83
C SER A 65 -39.04 -21.45 7.50
N ILE A 66 -39.10 -22.75 7.83
CA ILE A 66 -40.25 -23.60 7.54
C ILE A 66 -41.16 -23.61 8.76
N GLN A 67 -42.42 -23.23 8.57
CA GLN A 67 -43.43 -23.16 9.62
C GLN A 67 -44.72 -23.85 9.15
N PRO A 68 -45.44 -24.55 10.03
CA PRO A 68 -46.76 -25.09 9.72
C PRO A 68 -47.72 -23.96 9.30
N GLN A 69 -48.47 -24.18 8.21
CA GLN A 69 -49.52 -23.24 7.77
C GLN A 69 -50.89 -23.56 8.34
N VAL A 70 -51.05 -24.76 8.90
CA VAL A 70 -52.31 -25.25 9.46
C VAL A 70 -52.05 -25.86 10.82
N ASP A 71 -53.06 -25.77 11.69
CA ASP A 71 -53.03 -26.40 13.00
C ASP A 71 -53.31 -27.91 12.87
N GLY A 72 -52.58 -28.71 13.64
CA GLY A 72 -52.80 -30.14 13.73
C GLY A 72 -51.67 -30.84 14.47
N ALA A 73 -51.90 -32.11 14.82
CA ALA A 73 -50.88 -32.94 15.44
C ALA A 73 -49.83 -33.35 14.40
N LEU A 74 -48.55 -33.35 14.77
CA LEU A 74 -47.48 -33.79 13.90
C LEU A 74 -47.41 -35.32 13.90
N ILE A 75 -47.66 -35.96 12.74
CA ILE A 75 -47.65 -37.42 12.60
C ILE A 75 -46.23 -37.95 12.48
N ARG A 76 -45.41 -37.29 11.63
CA ARG A 76 -44.07 -37.78 11.31
C ARG A 76 -43.16 -36.68 10.81
N ILE A 77 -41.90 -36.72 11.25
CA ILE A 77 -40.79 -35.97 10.67
C ILE A 77 -40.03 -36.92 9.73
N LEU A 78 -39.87 -36.53 8.46
CA LEU A 78 -39.31 -37.37 7.40
C LEU A 78 -37.84 -37.05 7.08
N VAL A 79 -37.28 -36.02 7.71
CA VAL A 79 -35.92 -35.54 7.49
C VAL A 79 -35.17 -35.39 8.81
N LYS A 80 -33.85 -35.48 8.77
CA LYS A 80 -32.95 -35.30 9.91
C LYS A 80 -32.16 -34.01 9.77
N SER A 81 -31.63 -33.52 10.89
CA SER A 81 -30.76 -32.36 10.92
C SER A 81 -29.51 -32.61 10.07
N GLY A 82 -29.25 -31.70 9.12
CA GLY A 82 -28.11 -31.79 8.20
C GLY A 82 -28.43 -32.46 6.86
N ASP A 83 -29.63 -33.03 6.69
CA ASP A 83 -30.01 -33.64 5.41
C ASP A 83 -30.12 -32.59 4.28
N HIS A 84 -29.64 -32.97 3.09
CA HIS A 84 -29.87 -32.21 1.88
C HIS A 84 -31.26 -32.50 1.32
N VAL A 85 -32.10 -31.46 1.24
CA VAL A 85 -33.48 -31.56 0.75
C VAL A 85 -33.68 -30.75 -0.53
N ARG A 86 -34.66 -31.15 -1.34
CA ARG A 86 -35.02 -30.46 -2.59
C ARG A 86 -36.35 -29.71 -2.44
N ALA A 87 -36.59 -28.73 -3.30
CA ALA A 87 -37.87 -28.04 -3.34
C ALA A 87 -39.02 -29.03 -3.62
N GLY A 88 -40.12 -28.91 -2.87
CA GLY A 88 -41.28 -29.81 -2.96
C GLY A 88 -41.12 -31.12 -2.19
N GLN A 89 -39.96 -31.40 -1.59
CA GLN A 89 -39.78 -32.58 -0.75
C GLN A 89 -40.59 -32.44 0.55
N VAL A 90 -41.33 -33.49 0.90
CA VAL A 90 -42.10 -33.54 2.15
C VAL A 90 -41.14 -33.66 3.33
N LEU A 91 -41.14 -32.65 4.21
CA LEU A 91 -40.29 -32.60 5.40
C LEU A 91 -40.98 -33.17 6.64
N THR A 92 -42.27 -32.90 6.77
CA THR A 92 -43.11 -33.33 7.90
C THR A 92 -44.54 -33.56 7.43
N SER A 93 -45.29 -34.37 8.17
CA SER A 93 -46.71 -34.62 7.93
C SER A 93 -47.52 -34.20 9.17
N ILE A 94 -48.56 -33.41 8.94
CA ILE A 94 -49.54 -32.98 9.94
C ILE A 94 -50.81 -33.82 9.75
N ASP A 95 -51.50 -34.15 10.84
CA ASP A 95 -52.78 -34.86 10.81
C ASP A 95 -53.84 -34.07 10.05
N PRO A 96 -54.37 -34.61 8.93
CA PRO A 96 -55.30 -33.89 8.08
C PRO A 96 -56.77 -34.04 8.49
N LEU A 97 -57.09 -34.77 9.57
CA LEU A 97 -58.48 -35.18 9.86
C LEU A 97 -59.45 -33.99 9.95
N LYS A 98 -59.04 -32.89 10.60
CA LYS A 98 -59.86 -31.66 10.69
C LYS A 98 -60.06 -30.99 9.32
N GLN A 99 -59.01 -30.96 8.51
CA GLN A 99 -59.00 -30.36 7.18
C GLN A 99 -59.87 -31.17 6.22
N GLN A 100 -59.75 -32.50 6.26
CA GLN A 100 -60.56 -33.43 5.46
C GLN A 100 -62.04 -33.30 5.79
N ALA A 101 -62.41 -33.35 7.08
CA ALA A 101 -63.79 -33.17 7.51
C ALA A 101 -64.41 -31.85 7.02
N THR A 102 -63.62 -30.78 7.02
CA THR A 102 -64.05 -29.46 6.51
C THR A 102 -64.32 -29.50 5.00
N VAL A 103 -63.42 -30.09 4.23
CA VAL A 103 -63.56 -30.22 2.78
C VAL A 103 -64.76 -31.11 2.40
N ASP A 104 -64.96 -32.21 3.12
CA ASP A 104 -66.05 -33.15 2.85
C ASP A 104 -67.42 -32.53 3.19
N GLN A 105 -67.51 -31.72 4.24
CA GLN A 105 -68.70 -30.95 4.57
C GLN A 105 -69.05 -29.95 3.47
N GLN A 106 -68.06 -29.22 2.94
CA GLN A 106 -68.26 -28.27 1.85
C GLN A 106 -68.74 -28.96 0.57
N ARG A 107 -68.10 -30.07 0.17
CA ARG A 107 -68.51 -30.86 -1.00
C ARG A 107 -69.92 -31.41 -0.89
N SER A 108 -70.31 -31.88 0.29
CA SER A 108 -71.67 -32.37 0.55
C SER A 108 -72.71 -31.26 0.42
N THR A 109 -72.33 -30.02 0.71
CA THR A 109 -73.21 -28.85 0.57
C THR A 109 -73.33 -28.40 -0.88
N GLU A 110 -72.27 -28.53 -1.69
CA GLU A 110 -72.28 -28.20 -3.13
C GLU A 110 -73.06 -29.21 -3.98
N GLN A 111 -73.20 -30.46 -3.52
CA GLN A 111 -73.90 -31.53 -4.24
C GLN A 111 -75.41 -31.58 -3.97
N GLN A 112 -75.92 -30.73 -3.08
CA GLN A 112 -77.33 -30.58 -2.74
C GLN A 112 -77.96 -29.42 -3.52
#